data_AF-A0A6V8QQV2-F1
#
_entry.id   AF-A0A6V8QQV2-F1
#
_cell.length_a   1.000
_cell.length_b   1.000
_cell.length_c   1.000
_cell.angle_alpha   90.00
_cell.angle_beta   90.00
_cell.angle_gamma   90.00
#
_symmetry.space_group_name_H-M   'P 1'
#
loop_
_entity.id
_entity.type
_entity.pdbx_description
1 polymer ?
#
loop_
_entity_poly.entity_id
_entity_poly.type
_entity_poly.pdbx_seq_one_letter_code
_entity_poly.pdbx_strand_id
1 'polypeptide(L)'
;MKDEAVRMNWLSGRPQRVFNLRPPPEFSSRYCVYGARWSVMDDQILLTFEEEADGTVIIHPSSVFLADIHDILGKADDVVEFRKIVKLPFHAARSRLLSDRAGFVTAEFREDEKKLILRTHDWDGNTTREITTVVASIDGRLVVNGSSVALCVDNELKKGHCINGSRTLSQILIWNLESGDITRIDIPQDDRAPQCHSGNFTFVTPSCIALGGHIDPHHDKAYAVLRSISTIPSEKQAGRYFHHHENFEFSNNNDALAIAGSSASNDVVVHYHHSGGRFTVADVGLLTGEIPSESLPTPGYFMDPNLFKDLFHVFTDKFSARTLKGTLNEGLSSLVSNKLLVEEELEYGHDEEKFRGYHNARSFGEFRILYLYDFDQERCKKLRQLSPNSERADLETSLKEQNPDARVTVVSRMFYASIEDDIDKEEDTSPEWEEHFRQLWVTGQARGKGEAEFPVLEFDDPPEGQNNPRMLFTRSMLCLPKIREGEALALTTSAIVELPTNEADGYVHYFGEE
;
A
#
# COMPACT_ATOMS: atom_id res chain seq x y z
N MET A 1 21.78 5.81 15.85
CA MET A 1 22.40 4.51 16.17
C MET A 1 21.40 3.36 16.16
N LYS A 2 20.59 3.06 17.21
CA LYS A 2 19.62 1.91 17.14
C LYS A 2 18.61 2.04 16.00
N ASP A 3 17.94 3.19 15.95
CA ASP A 3 16.98 3.51 14.90
C ASP A 3 17.60 3.52 13.49
N GLU A 4 18.92 3.65 13.39
CA GLU A 4 19.65 3.70 12.12
C GLU A 4 20.06 2.30 11.67
N ALA A 5 20.42 1.41 12.60
CA ALA A 5 20.72 0.01 12.31
C ALA A 5 19.47 -0.74 11.80
N VAL A 6 18.32 -0.60 12.45
CA VAL A 6 17.04 -1.13 11.94
C VAL A 6 16.73 -0.60 10.54
N ARG A 7 16.95 0.70 10.29
CA ARG A 7 16.72 1.30 8.97
C ARG A 7 17.66 0.76 7.90
N MET A 8 18.91 0.46 8.27
CA MET A 8 19.90 -0.14 7.38
C MET A 8 19.58 -1.60 7.05
N ASN A 9 18.98 -2.36 7.99
CA ASN A 9 18.57 -3.74 7.74
C ASN A 9 17.60 -3.84 6.55
N TRP A 10 16.62 -2.93 6.48
CA TRP A 10 15.68 -2.85 5.37
C TRP A 10 16.36 -2.49 4.04
N LEU A 11 17.38 -1.62 4.06
CA LEU A 11 18.10 -1.21 2.85
C LEU A 11 18.80 -2.39 2.17
N SER A 12 19.40 -3.31 2.94
CA SER A 12 20.06 -4.51 2.40
C SER A 12 19.11 -5.45 1.66
N GLY A 13 17.80 -5.34 1.91
CA GLY A 13 16.77 -6.20 1.34
C GLY A 13 16.74 -7.62 1.90
N ARG A 14 17.60 -7.97 2.86
CA ARG A 14 17.68 -9.30 3.45
C ARG A 14 17.11 -9.34 4.87
N PRO A 15 16.19 -10.27 5.18
CA PRO A 15 15.72 -10.43 6.55
C PRO A 15 16.82 -11.00 7.46
N GLN A 16 16.80 -10.59 8.73
CA GLN A 16 17.69 -11.08 9.78
C GLN A 16 17.31 -12.51 10.20
N ARG A 17 16.01 -12.78 10.32
CA ARG A 17 15.46 -14.10 10.67
C ARG A 17 14.24 -14.42 9.82
N VAL A 18 13.97 -15.71 9.67
CA VAL A 18 12.75 -16.20 9.01
C VAL A 18 12.06 -17.22 9.90
N PHE A 19 10.80 -16.96 10.21
CA PHE A 19 9.96 -17.84 11.01
C PHE A 19 8.93 -18.52 10.11
N ASN A 20 8.58 -19.77 10.41
CA ASN A 20 7.43 -20.40 9.77
C ASN A 20 6.14 -19.86 10.42
N LEU A 21 5.17 -19.48 9.61
CA LEU A 21 3.84 -19.05 10.06
C LEU A 21 2.86 -20.20 9.83
N ARG A 22 2.57 -20.97 10.87
CA ARG A 22 1.69 -22.14 10.76
C ARG A 22 0.23 -21.73 10.75
N PRO A 23 -0.58 -22.14 9.77
CA PRO A 23 -2.02 -21.90 9.81
C PRO A 23 -2.66 -22.63 11.00
N PRO A 24 -3.79 -22.13 11.54
CA PRO A 24 -4.50 -22.89 12.55
C PRO A 24 -5.05 -24.19 11.93
N PRO A 25 -5.14 -25.30 12.70
CA PRO A 25 -5.62 -26.59 12.18
C PRO A 25 -6.99 -26.53 11.50
N GLU A 26 -7.87 -25.64 11.96
CA GLU A 26 -9.20 -25.44 11.39
C GLU A 26 -9.20 -24.74 10.02
N PHE A 27 -8.07 -24.12 9.62
CA PHE A 27 -7.91 -23.48 8.32
C PHE A 27 -7.61 -24.47 7.18
N SER A 28 -7.75 -25.78 7.40
CA SER A 28 -7.42 -26.80 6.41
C SER A 28 -8.48 -27.00 5.31
N SER A 29 -9.68 -26.43 5.46
CA SER A 29 -10.79 -26.63 4.51
C SER A 29 -10.76 -25.59 3.37
N ARG A 30 -10.99 -26.03 2.12
CA ARG A 30 -11.07 -25.14 0.94
C ARG A 30 -12.17 -24.08 1.07
N TYR A 31 -13.25 -24.37 1.82
CA TYR A 31 -14.34 -23.41 2.03
C TYR A 31 -13.96 -22.30 3.01
N CYS A 32 -13.09 -22.57 3.99
CA CYS A 32 -12.57 -21.53 4.89
C CYS A 32 -11.71 -20.49 4.15
N VAL A 33 -11.02 -20.89 3.07
CA VAL A 33 -10.12 -20.01 2.30
C VAL A 33 -10.88 -18.88 1.60
N TYR A 34 -12.02 -19.16 0.96
CA TYR A 34 -12.81 -18.13 0.26
C TYR A 34 -13.45 -17.12 1.22
N GLY A 35 -13.74 -17.52 2.46
CA GLY A 35 -14.29 -16.65 3.50
C GLY A 35 -13.24 -16.02 4.42
N ALA A 36 -11.95 -16.29 4.19
CA ALA A 36 -10.86 -15.84 5.04
C ALA A 36 -10.65 -14.32 4.95
N ARG A 37 -10.56 -13.68 6.10
CA ARG A 37 -10.28 -12.26 6.26
C ARG A 37 -9.02 -12.10 7.05
N TRP A 38 -8.08 -11.40 6.45
CA TRP A 38 -6.78 -11.12 7.03
C TRP A 38 -6.69 -9.65 7.42
N SER A 39 -6.09 -9.40 8.57
CA SER A 39 -5.64 -8.08 8.97
C SER A 39 -4.25 -8.20 9.57
N VAL A 40 -3.30 -7.46 9.02
CA VAL A 40 -1.92 -7.42 9.48
C VAL A 40 -1.59 -5.99 9.87
N MET A 41 -1.16 -5.76 11.11
CA MET A 41 -0.87 -4.42 11.63
C MET A 41 0.12 -4.46 12.80
N ASP A 42 1.13 -3.57 12.80
CA ASP A 42 2.15 -3.37 13.86
C ASP A 42 2.97 -4.61 14.28
N ASP A 43 2.86 -5.74 13.57
CA ASP A 43 3.43 -7.08 13.91
C ASP A 43 2.44 -8.08 14.54
N GLN A 44 1.15 -7.74 14.53
CA GLN A 44 0.05 -8.68 14.79
C GLN A 44 -0.59 -9.17 13.49
N ILE A 45 -1.05 -10.41 13.50
CA ILE A 45 -1.77 -11.03 12.38
C ILE A 45 -3.11 -11.58 12.88
N LEU A 46 -4.20 -11.10 12.30
CA LEU A 46 -5.57 -11.55 12.56
C LEU A 46 -6.07 -12.34 11.37
N LEU A 47 -6.60 -13.53 11.65
CA LEU A 47 -7.35 -14.36 10.72
C LEU A 47 -8.78 -14.52 11.24
N THR A 48 -9.75 -14.20 10.39
CA THR A 48 -11.17 -14.47 10.66
C THR A 48 -11.75 -15.26 9.50
N PHE A 49 -12.44 -16.35 9.78
CA PHE A 49 -13.19 -17.06 8.75
C PHE A 49 -14.48 -17.63 9.31
N GLU A 50 -15.42 -17.89 8.40
CA GLU A 50 -16.71 -18.49 8.64
C GLU A 50 -16.56 -19.99 8.90
N GLU A 51 -17.17 -20.51 9.97
CA GLU A 51 -17.26 -21.94 10.20
C GLU A 51 -18.58 -22.48 9.61
N GLU A 52 -18.55 -23.68 9.02
CA GLU A 52 -19.78 -24.34 8.59
C GLU A 52 -20.73 -24.49 9.78
N ALA A 53 -21.92 -23.90 9.68
CA ALA A 53 -23.00 -24.15 10.62
C ALA A 53 -23.38 -25.63 10.45
N ASP A 54 -23.79 -26.24 11.54
CA ASP A 54 -24.23 -27.63 11.76
C ASP A 54 -25.44 -28.07 10.91
N GLY A 55 -25.47 -27.70 9.63
CA GLY A 55 -26.43 -28.11 8.62
C GLY A 55 -27.81 -27.47 8.74
N THR A 56 -28.06 -26.55 9.70
CA THR A 56 -29.45 -26.10 9.97
C THR A 56 -29.71 -24.60 10.22
N VAL A 57 -28.78 -23.67 10.01
CA VAL A 57 -29.09 -22.22 10.00
C VAL A 57 -28.26 -21.47 8.94
N ILE A 58 -28.89 -20.46 8.31
CA ILE A 58 -28.40 -19.57 7.23
C ILE A 58 -27.32 -18.56 7.74
N ILE A 59 -27.02 -18.53 9.04
CA ILE A 59 -26.04 -17.64 9.66
C ILE A 59 -24.91 -18.49 10.23
N HIS A 60 -23.73 -18.35 9.63
CA HIS A 60 -22.56 -19.11 10.04
C HIS A 60 -21.74 -18.35 11.10
N PRO A 61 -21.37 -18.98 12.23
CA PRO A 61 -20.48 -18.37 13.21
C PRO A 61 -19.10 -18.09 12.60
N SER A 62 -18.37 -17.13 13.13
CA SER A 62 -16.99 -16.83 12.71
C SER A 62 -15.99 -17.24 13.79
N SER A 63 -14.89 -17.86 13.38
CA SER A 63 -13.76 -18.09 14.26
C SER A 63 -12.67 -17.05 14.04
N VAL A 64 -12.10 -16.59 15.14
CA VAL A 64 -11.06 -15.57 15.17
C VAL A 64 -9.78 -16.15 15.74
N PHE A 65 -8.69 -15.95 15.02
CA PHE A 65 -7.35 -16.37 15.40
C PHE A 65 -6.40 -15.16 15.35
N LEU A 66 -5.47 -15.13 16.30
CA LEU A 66 -4.42 -14.12 16.37
C LEU A 66 -3.05 -14.78 16.43
N ALA A 67 -2.07 -14.15 15.79
CA ALA A 67 -0.66 -14.43 15.96
C ALA A 67 0.09 -13.11 16.23
N ASP A 68 1.14 -13.18 17.05
CA ASP A 68 2.04 -12.06 17.36
C ASP A 68 3.46 -12.46 16.98
N ILE A 69 4.11 -11.66 16.13
CA ILE A 69 5.49 -11.92 15.70
C ILE A 69 6.46 -11.68 16.87
N HIS A 70 6.16 -10.80 17.82
CA HIS A 70 7.08 -10.53 18.92
C HIS A 70 7.14 -11.67 19.95
N ASP A 71 6.10 -12.49 20.04
CA ASP A 71 6.05 -13.61 20.99
C ASP A 71 7.12 -14.67 20.73
N ILE A 72 7.74 -14.68 19.54
CA ILE A 72 8.78 -15.65 19.15
C ILE A 72 10.22 -15.10 19.28
N LEU A 73 10.40 -13.78 19.42
CA LEU A 73 11.72 -13.14 19.29
C LEU A 73 12.77 -13.55 20.33
N GLY A 74 12.38 -14.23 21.42
CA GLY A 74 13.30 -14.80 22.42
C GLY A 74 13.25 -16.33 22.56
N LYS A 75 12.53 -17.03 21.68
CA LYS A 75 12.33 -18.49 21.75
C LYS A 75 13.30 -19.20 20.80
N ALA A 76 13.61 -20.45 21.14
CA ALA A 76 14.47 -21.31 20.32
C ALA A 76 13.74 -21.85 19.07
N ASP A 77 12.41 -21.87 19.09
CA ASP A 77 11.60 -22.37 17.98
C ASP A 77 11.34 -21.24 16.98
N ASP A 78 11.64 -21.47 15.69
CA ASP A 78 11.39 -20.49 14.63
C ASP A 78 9.97 -20.64 14.03
N VAL A 79 8.95 -20.58 14.89
CA VAL A 79 7.54 -20.81 14.51
C VAL A 79 6.61 -19.79 15.15
N VAL A 80 5.86 -19.07 14.32
CA VAL A 80 4.73 -18.25 14.73
C VAL A 80 3.45 -19.07 14.54
N GLU A 81 2.66 -19.21 15.60
CA GLU A 81 1.42 -20.00 15.59
C GLU A 81 0.21 -19.12 15.86
N PHE A 82 -0.89 -19.42 15.16
CA PHE A 82 -2.19 -18.82 15.43
C PHE A 82 -2.82 -19.42 16.68
N ARG A 83 -3.17 -18.57 17.64
CA ARG A 83 -4.02 -18.93 18.77
C ARG A 83 -5.48 -18.65 18.43
N LYS A 84 -6.37 -19.63 18.63
CA LYS A 84 -7.81 -19.39 18.60
C LYS A 84 -8.20 -18.50 19.77
N ILE A 85 -8.79 -17.35 19.45
CA ILE A 85 -9.17 -16.34 20.44
C ILE A 85 -10.62 -16.54 20.84
N VAL A 86 -11.52 -16.55 19.86
CA VAL A 86 -12.96 -16.67 20.10
C VAL A 86 -13.67 -17.28 18.91
N LYS A 87 -14.75 -18.00 19.20
CA LYS A 87 -15.79 -18.36 18.22
C LYS A 87 -16.97 -17.42 18.43
N LEU A 88 -17.17 -16.52 17.48
CA LEU A 88 -18.26 -15.54 17.49
C LEU A 88 -19.58 -16.24 17.12
N PRO A 89 -20.68 -15.97 17.83
CA PRO A 89 -21.98 -16.57 17.54
C PRO A 89 -22.68 -15.97 16.30
N PHE A 90 -21.96 -15.18 15.50
CA PHE A 90 -22.45 -14.45 14.33
C PHE A 90 -21.39 -14.44 13.22
N HIS A 91 -21.82 -14.13 11.99
CA HIS A 91 -20.92 -13.91 10.86
C HIS A 91 -20.30 -12.50 10.94
N ALA A 92 -18.99 -12.44 11.20
CA ALA A 92 -18.24 -11.20 11.28
C ALA A 92 -17.84 -10.71 9.88
N ALA A 93 -18.82 -10.23 9.10
CA ALA A 93 -18.71 -9.77 7.71
C ALA A 93 -17.49 -8.91 7.39
N ARG A 94 -16.94 -8.15 8.34
CA ARG A 94 -15.58 -7.57 8.27
C ARG A 94 -14.88 -7.71 9.62
N SER A 95 -13.56 -7.77 9.61
CA SER A 95 -12.73 -7.71 10.82
C SER A 95 -11.42 -6.96 10.56
N ARG A 96 -10.87 -6.31 11.59
CA ARG A 96 -9.58 -5.63 11.54
C ARG A 96 -8.97 -5.51 12.94
N LEU A 97 -7.64 -5.53 13.01
CA LEU A 97 -6.89 -5.23 14.24
C LEU A 97 -7.08 -3.77 14.66
N LEU A 98 -7.09 -3.53 15.97
CA LEU A 98 -7.11 -2.19 16.57
C LEU A 98 -5.70 -1.69 16.85
N SER A 99 -5.50 -0.36 16.81
CA SER A 99 -4.23 0.30 17.09
C SER A 99 -3.67 -0.06 18.48
N ASP A 100 -2.36 0.06 18.65
CA ASP A 100 -1.66 -0.14 19.93
C ASP A 100 -1.95 -1.47 20.61
N ARG A 101 -2.21 -2.52 19.82
CA ARG A 101 -2.55 -3.86 20.30
C ARG A 101 -3.80 -3.87 21.20
N ALA A 102 -4.76 -2.96 21.00
CA ALA A 102 -5.97 -2.91 21.81
C ALA A 102 -6.94 -4.09 21.60
N GLY A 103 -6.67 -4.93 20.60
CA GLY A 103 -7.48 -6.10 20.23
C GLY A 103 -7.92 -6.02 18.78
N PHE A 104 -9.20 -6.28 18.50
CA PHE A 104 -9.73 -6.25 17.13
C PHE A 104 -11.18 -5.75 17.10
N VAL A 105 -11.62 -5.31 15.92
CA VAL A 105 -12.99 -4.87 15.66
C VAL A 105 -13.64 -5.77 14.62
N THR A 106 -14.92 -6.05 14.80
CA THR A 106 -15.75 -6.83 13.88
C THR A 106 -16.99 -6.06 13.46
N ALA A 107 -17.41 -6.25 12.21
CA ALA A 107 -18.69 -5.79 11.70
C ALA A 107 -19.58 -6.97 11.34
N GLU A 108 -20.76 -7.04 11.95
CA GLU A 108 -21.86 -7.93 11.57
C GLU A 108 -22.87 -7.11 10.74
N PHE A 109 -23.18 -7.54 9.53
CA PHE A 109 -24.19 -6.91 8.69
C PHE A 109 -25.37 -7.85 8.49
N ARG A 110 -26.55 -7.40 8.95
CA ARG A 110 -27.83 -8.09 8.77
C ARG A 110 -28.60 -7.40 7.66
N GLU A 111 -28.43 -7.88 6.44
CA GLU A 111 -28.98 -7.28 5.23
C GLU A 111 -30.51 -7.14 5.29
N ASP A 112 -31.21 -8.20 5.70
CA ASP A 112 -32.67 -8.22 5.84
C ASP A 112 -33.20 -7.20 6.86
N GLU A 113 -32.41 -6.93 7.90
CA GLU A 113 -32.76 -5.96 8.94
C GLU A 113 -32.25 -4.54 8.64
N LYS A 114 -31.41 -4.37 7.61
CA LYS A 114 -30.66 -3.13 7.33
C LYS A 114 -29.89 -2.65 8.57
N LYS A 115 -29.23 -3.57 9.27
CA LYS A 115 -28.48 -3.27 10.50
C LYS A 115 -27.02 -3.63 10.36
N LEU A 116 -26.17 -2.69 10.77
CA LEU A 116 -24.75 -2.90 10.99
C LEU A 116 -24.47 -2.86 12.49
N ILE A 117 -23.82 -3.90 12.99
CA ILE A 117 -23.40 -4.01 14.38
C ILE A 117 -21.88 -4.05 14.40
N LEU A 118 -21.26 -3.07 15.06
CA LEU A 118 -19.82 -2.98 15.24
C LEU A 118 -19.47 -3.36 16.67
N ARG A 119 -18.45 -4.19 16.84
CA ARG A 119 -17.97 -4.64 18.16
C ARG A 119 -16.46 -4.56 18.23
N THR A 120 -15.94 -4.00 19.32
CA THR A 120 -14.53 -4.17 19.67
C THR A 120 -14.40 -5.35 20.63
N HIS A 121 -13.30 -6.07 20.49
CA HIS A 121 -12.95 -7.20 21.32
C HIS A 121 -11.53 -7.03 21.83
N ASP A 122 -11.28 -7.45 23.06
CA ASP A 122 -9.92 -7.56 23.58
C ASP A 122 -9.18 -8.77 22.95
N TRP A 123 -7.93 -8.98 23.37
CA TRP A 123 -7.11 -10.10 22.91
C TRP A 123 -7.59 -11.48 23.35
N ASP A 124 -8.47 -11.55 24.35
CA ASP A 124 -9.10 -12.80 24.78
C ASP A 124 -10.45 -13.02 24.08
N GLY A 125 -10.85 -12.09 23.20
CA GLY A 125 -12.08 -12.15 22.42
C GLY A 125 -13.33 -11.73 23.18
N ASN A 126 -13.18 -11.10 24.35
CA ASN A 126 -14.32 -10.53 25.06
C ASN A 126 -14.75 -9.24 24.37
N THR A 127 -16.04 -9.10 24.12
CA THR A 127 -16.59 -7.85 23.61
C THR A 127 -16.43 -6.75 24.64
N THR A 128 -15.71 -5.69 24.29
CA THR A 128 -15.44 -4.54 25.16
C THR A 128 -16.41 -3.38 24.90
N ARG A 129 -16.83 -3.19 23.64
CA ARG A 129 -17.82 -2.20 23.23
C ARG A 129 -18.66 -2.74 22.07
N GLU A 130 -19.90 -2.29 21.98
CA GLU A 130 -20.83 -2.60 20.89
C GLU A 130 -21.63 -1.36 20.51
N ILE A 131 -21.85 -1.17 19.22
CA ILE A 131 -22.81 -0.19 18.71
C ILE A 131 -23.59 -0.77 17.54
N THR A 132 -24.86 -0.41 17.44
CA THR A 132 -25.74 -0.80 16.34
C THR A 132 -26.20 0.44 15.58
N THR A 133 -26.17 0.39 14.26
CA THR A 133 -26.66 1.47 13.41
C THR A 133 -27.41 0.93 12.19
N VAL A 134 -28.28 1.74 11.61
CA VAL A 134 -29.11 1.37 10.46
C VAL A 134 -28.38 1.72 9.17
N VAL A 135 -28.11 0.74 8.31
CA VAL A 135 -27.50 0.94 6.98
C VAL A 135 -28.15 -0.01 5.99
N ALA A 136 -28.34 0.44 4.75
CA ALA A 136 -28.89 -0.39 3.70
C ALA A 136 -27.83 -1.28 3.03
N SER A 137 -26.57 -0.85 3.02
CA SER A 137 -25.46 -1.65 2.49
C SER A 137 -24.13 -1.23 3.10
N ILE A 138 -23.14 -2.12 3.01
CA ILE A 138 -21.74 -1.88 3.38
C ILE A 138 -20.83 -2.33 2.23
N ASP A 139 -19.65 -1.73 2.12
CA ASP A 139 -18.62 -2.15 1.17
C ASP A 139 -17.21 -1.83 1.69
N GLY A 140 -16.19 -2.33 1.01
CA GLY A 140 -14.79 -2.12 1.36
C GLY A 140 -14.42 -2.82 2.65
N ARG A 141 -13.47 -2.24 3.40
CA ARG A 141 -12.89 -2.81 4.62
C ARG A 141 -13.11 -1.90 5.80
N LEU A 142 -12.99 -2.45 7.01
CA LEU A 142 -12.84 -1.61 8.20
C LEU A 142 -11.51 -0.87 8.08
N VAL A 143 -11.51 0.41 8.42
CA VAL A 143 -10.32 1.27 8.46
C VAL A 143 -10.18 1.75 9.90
N VAL A 144 -8.99 1.58 10.48
CA VAL A 144 -8.71 1.96 11.87
C VAL A 144 -7.67 3.07 11.86
N ASN A 145 -7.91 4.11 12.67
CA ASN A 145 -6.95 5.18 12.93
C ASN A 145 -7.09 5.64 14.38
N GLY A 146 -6.14 5.26 15.23
CA GLY A 146 -6.21 5.50 16.67
C GLY A 146 -7.54 5.01 17.25
N SER A 147 -8.28 5.92 17.87
CA SER A 147 -9.59 5.64 18.46
C SER A 147 -10.76 5.65 17.46
N SER A 148 -10.52 5.68 16.14
CA SER A 148 -11.58 5.74 15.14
C SER A 148 -11.64 4.46 14.31
N VAL A 149 -12.84 3.92 14.14
CA VAL A 149 -13.13 2.83 13.20
C VAL A 149 -14.09 3.34 12.15
N ALA A 150 -13.76 3.17 10.88
CA ALA A 150 -14.59 3.60 9.78
C ALA A 150 -14.94 2.48 8.80
N LEU A 151 -16.08 2.62 8.14
CA LEU A 151 -16.56 1.72 7.10
C LEU A 151 -17.36 2.51 6.05
N CYS A 152 -17.27 2.09 4.78
CA CYS A 152 -18.09 2.65 3.72
C CYS A 152 -19.50 2.05 3.79
N VAL A 153 -20.53 2.91 3.83
CA VAL A 153 -21.93 2.51 4.03
C VAL A 153 -22.87 3.28 3.09
N ASP A 154 -24.11 2.82 2.97
CA ASP A 154 -25.20 3.57 2.34
C ASP A 154 -26.50 3.47 3.15
N ASN A 155 -27.37 4.47 3.04
CA ASN A 155 -28.69 4.50 3.66
C ASN A 155 -29.80 3.95 2.77
N GLU A 156 -29.53 3.90 1.46
CA GLU A 156 -30.47 3.38 0.48
C GLU A 156 -29.83 2.20 -0.26
N LEU A 157 -30.64 1.22 -0.63
CA LEU A 157 -30.21 0.21 -1.60
C LEU A 157 -30.15 0.88 -2.98
N LYS A 158 -29.07 1.60 -3.25
CA LYS A 158 -28.82 2.12 -4.60
C LYS A 158 -28.36 0.97 -5.48
N LYS A 159 -29.10 0.75 -6.58
CA LYS A 159 -28.71 -0.16 -7.67
C LYS A 159 -27.69 0.47 -8.63
N GLY A 160 -26.99 1.52 -8.20
CA GLY A 160 -25.97 2.20 -9.00
C GLY A 160 -24.72 1.34 -9.08
N HIS A 161 -24.76 0.31 -9.91
CA HIS A 161 -23.56 -0.40 -10.30
C HIS A 161 -22.77 0.49 -11.24
N CYS A 162 -21.53 0.80 -10.87
CA CYS A 162 -20.56 1.20 -11.87
C CYS A 162 -20.23 -0.03 -12.74
N ILE A 163 -19.64 0.21 -13.91
CA ILE A 163 -19.07 -0.88 -14.71
C ILE A 163 -18.11 -1.71 -13.82
N ASN A 164 -18.06 -3.02 -14.05
CA ASN A 164 -17.19 -3.98 -13.34
C ASN A 164 -17.52 -4.26 -11.87
N GLY A 165 -18.70 -3.88 -11.38
CA GLY A 165 -19.19 -4.29 -10.06
C GLY A 165 -18.77 -3.40 -8.88
N SER A 166 -18.01 -2.33 -9.15
CA SER A 166 -17.78 -1.24 -8.19
C SER A 166 -19.10 -0.55 -7.82
N ARG A 167 -19.19 -0.06 -6.59
CA ARG A 167 -20.39 0.61 -6.07
C ARG A 167 -20.12 2.10 -5.84
N THR A 168 -21.20 2.85 -5.70
CA THR A 168 -21.19 4.29 -5.38
C THR A 168 -21.78 4.49 -3.99
N LEU A 169 -21.23 3.79 -2.98
CA LEU A 169 -21.68 3.99 -1.62
C LEU A 169 -21.45 5.45 -1.25
N SER A 170 -22.49 6.09 -0.72
CA SER A 170 -22.52 7.54 -0.60
C SER A 170 -21.96 8.08 0.71
N GLN A 171 -21.61 7.21 1.67
CA GLN A 171 -21.22 7.64 3.01
C GLN A 171 -20.05 6.86 3.60
N ILE A 172 -19.32 7.53 4.49
CA ILE A 172 -18.38 6.91 5.42
C ILE A 172 -18.96 7.03 6.83
N LEU A 173 -19.18 5.88 7.46
CA LEU A 173 -19.53 5.79 8.88
C LEU A 173 -18.24 5.79 9.69
N ILE A 174 -18.13 6.66 10.70
CA ILE A 174 -17.02 6.68 11.65
C ILE A 174 -17.57 6.43 13.05
N TRP A 175 -17.06 5.42 13.72
CA TRP A 175 -17.30 5.12 15.13
C TRP A 175 -16.09 5.54 15.95
N ASN A 176 -16.28 6.50 16.85
CA ASN A 176 -15.26 6.91 17.81
C ASN A 176 -15.30 5.98 19.02
N LEU A 177 -14.24 5.23 19.22
CA LEU A 177 -14.10 4.22 20.26
C LEU A 177 -13.94 4.80 21.66
N GLU A 178 -13.62 6.09 21.84
CA GLU A 178 -13.49 6.68 23.16
C GLU A 178 -14.85 7.16 23.68
N SER A 179 -15.49 8.05 22.91
CA SER A 179 -16.80 8.65 23.19
C SER A 179 -17.97 7.69 22.97
N GLY A 180 -17.82 6.73 22.04
CA GLY A 180 -18.92 5.89 21.55
C GLY A 180 -19.75 6.55 20.44
N ASP A 181 -19.41 7.77 20.03
CA ASP A 181 -20.17 8.52 19.04
C ASP A 181 -20.04 7.93 17.63
N ILE A 182 -21.13 8.05 16.87
CA ILE A 182 -21.16 7.72 15.45
C ILE A 182 -21.30 9.01 14.65
N THR A 183 -20.37 9.22 13.72
CA THR A 183 -20.43 10.27 12.70
C THR A 183 -20.65 9.65 11.33
N ARG A 184 -21.39 10.33 10.47
CA ARG A 184 -21.55 9.97 9.07
C ARG A 184 -21.11 11.13 8.21
N ILE A 185 -20.30 10.82 7.21
CA ILE A 185 -19.78 11.79 6.27
C ILE A 185 -20.29 11.41 4.90
N ASP A 186 -20.93 12.35 4.21
CA ASP A 186 -21.30 12.16 2.81
C ASP A 186 -20.05 12.24 1.94
N ILE A 187 -19.89 11.27 1.05
CA ILE A 187 -18.83 11.26 0.05
C ILE A 187 -19.25 12.21 -1.07
N PRO A 188 -18.53 13.34 -1.26
CA PRO A 188 -18.89 14.31 -2.29
C PRO A 188 -18.82 13.64 -3.67
N GLN A 189 -19.84 13.88 -4.49
CA GLN A 189 -19.89 13.41 -5.88
C GLN A 189 -19.47 14.54 -6.82
N ASP A 190 -18.89 14.20 -7.96
CA ASP A 190 -18.62 15.18 -9.02
C ASP A 190 -19.91 15.39 -9.83
N ASP A 191 -20.24 16.65 -10.12
CA ASP A 191 -21.46 17.01 -10.86
C ASP A 191 -21.48 16.45 -12.29
N ARG A 192 -20.30 16.13 -12.85
CA ARG A 192 -20.15 15.55 -14.19
C ARG A 192 -20.39 14.05 -14.20
N ALA A 193 -19.99 13.35 -13.13
CA ALA A 193 -20.05 11.90 -13.05
C ALA A 193 -19.85 11.38 -11.60
N PRO A 194 -20.52 10.29 -11.19
CA PRO A 194 -20.27 9.71 -9.89
C PRO A 194 -18.85 9.14 -9.77
N GLN A 195 -18.25 9.27 -8.58
CA GLN A 195 -16.99 8.59 -8.27
C GLN A 195 -17.30 7.14 -7.86
N CYS A 196 -16.83 6.19 -8.67
CA CYS A 196 -16.90 4.77 -8.41
C CYS A 196 -15.75 4.36 -7.49
N HIS A 197 -16.04 3.56 -6.47
CA HIS A 197 -15.02 3.05 -5.56
C HIS A 197 -15.44 1.73 -4.90
N SER A 198 -14.48 0.90 -4.55
CA SER A 198 -14.70 -0.36 -3.82
C SER A 198 -14.74 -0.18 -2.29
N GLY A 199 -14.91 1.06 -1.80
CA GLY A 199 -14.82 1.37 -0.37
C GLY A 199 -13.39 1.32 0.17
N ASN A 200 -12.41 1.50 -0.72
CA ASN A 200 -10.98 1.60 -0.40
C ASN A 200 -10.62 3.03 -0.02
N PHE A 201 -10.63 3.32 1.28
CA PHE A 201 -10.23 4.61 1.82
C PHE A 201 -9.26 4.42 3.01
N THR A 202 -8.57 5.49 3.39
CA THR A 202 -7.72 5.52 4.58
C THR A 202 -7.79 6.86 5.28
N PHE A 203 -7.52 6.89 6.57
CA PHE A 203 -7.25 8.17 7.24
C PHE A 203 -5.83 8.61 6.91
N VAL A 204 -5.68 9.86 6.46
CA VAL A 204 -4.37 10.50 6.31
C VAL A 204 -4.04 11.36 7.51
N THR A 205 -5.06 11.90 8.17
CA THR A 205 -5.00 12.45 9.52
C THR A 205 -6.30 12.08 10.25
N PRO A 206 -6.39 12.26 11.57
CA PRO A 206 -7.67 12.10 12.27
C PRO A 206 -8.81 12.96 11.69
N SER A 207 -8.46 14.10 11.08
CA SER A 207 -9.39 15.07 10.48
C SER A 207 -9.64 14.91 8.98
N CYS A 208 -8.93 14.00 8.30
CA CYS A 208 -8.94 13.91 6.83
C CYS A 208 -8.81 12.47 6.35
N ILE A 209 -9.71 12.08 5.44
CA ILE A 209 -9.76 10.77 4.79
C ILE A 209 -9.34 10.92 3.33
N ALA A 210 -8.53 10.00 2.84
CA ALA A 210 -8.27 9.82 1.42
C ALA A 210 -9.14 8.67 0.88
N LEU A 211 -9.75 8.87 -0.27
CA LEU A 211 -10.58 7.89 -0.99
C LEU A 211 -10.06 7.77 -2.42
N GLY A 212 -9.62 6.57 -2.79
CA GLY A 212 -9.28 6.20 -4.17
C GLY A 212 -10.52 5.74 -4.92
N GLY A 213 -10.50 5.86 -6.25
CA GLY A 213 -11.60 5.45 -7.11
C GLY A 213 -11.38 5.86 -8.56
N HIS A 214 -12.42 5.77 -9.37
CA HIS A 214 -12.44 6.28 -10.74
C HIS A 214 -13.74 6.99 -11.07
N ILE A 215 -13.75 7.69 -12.20
CA ILE A 215 -14.97 8.22 -12.81
C ILE A 215 -15.64 7.15 -13.66
N ASP A 216 -16.97 7.02 -13.54
CA ASP A 216 -17.76 6.08 -14.35
C ASP A 216 -17.57 6.34 -15.86
N PRO A 217 -17.06 5.35 -16.63
CA PRO A 217 -16.87 5.46 -18.08
C PRO A 217 -18.15 5.73 -18.89
N HIS A 218 -19.34 5.53 -18.32
CA HIS A 218 -20.60 5.89 -18.97
C HIS A 218 -20.85 7.40 -19.02
N HIS A 219 -20.19 8.17 -18.16
CA HIS A 219 -20.42 9.61 -18.03
C HIS A 219 -19.26 10.43 -18.61
N ASP A 220 -18.02 9.95 -18.48
CA ASP A 220 -16.82 10.57 -19.02
C ASP A 220 -15.75 9.50 -19.31
N LYS A 221 -14.53 9.86 -19.72
CA LYS A 221 -13.41 8.91 -19.75
C LYS A 221 -13.12 8.39 -18.33
N ALA A 222 -12.70 7.13 -18.22
CA ALA A 222 -12.34 6.55 -16.94
C ALA A 222 -11.00 7.14 -16.47
N TYR A 223 -11.08 8.08 -15.53
CA TYR A 223 -9.91 8.66 -14.86
C TYR A 223 -9.80 8.04 -13.47
N ALA A 224 -8.61 7.62 -13.07
CA ALA A 224 -8.32 7.34 -11.67
C ALA A 224 -8.36 8.66 -10.89
N VAL A 225 -8.99 8.64 -9.71
CA VAL A 225 -9.23 9.83 -8.90
C VAL A 225 -8.90 9.59 -7.44
N LEU A 226 -8.21 10.58 -6.86
CA LEU A 226 -7.94 10.63 -5.44
C LEU A 226 -8.72 11.79 -4.84
N ARG A 227 -9.51 11.51 -3.80
CA ARG A 227 -10.28 12.53 -3.09
C ARG A 227 -9.83 12.61 -1.65
N SER A 228 -9.69 13.82 -1.11
CA SER A 228 -9.64 14.05 0.32
C SER A 228 -10.99 14.54 0.83
N ILE A 229 -11.40 14.03 2.00
CA ILE A 229 -12.68 14.31 2.64
C ILE A 229 -12.39 14.69 4.08
N SER A 230 -12.84 15.86 4.52
CA SER A 230 -12.68 16.25 5.92
C SER A 230 -13.70 15.57 6.81
N THR A 231 -13.25 15.05 7.95
CA THR A 231 -14.13 14.48 8.98
C THR A 231 -14.72 15.55 9.90
N ILE A 232 -14.11 16.75 9.92
CA ILE A 232 -14.57 17.93 10.64
C ILE A 232 -14.47 19.12 9.68
N PRO A 233 -15.53 19.42 8.90
CA PRO A 233 -15.48 20.44 7.86
C PRO A 233 -14.98 21.78 8.40
N SER A 234 -13.91 22.30 7.80
CA SER A 234 -13.40 23.64 8.07
C SER A 234 -12.96 24.31 6.76
N GLU A 235 -12.94 25.64 6.70
CA GLU A 235 -12.51 26.37 5.50
C GLU A 235 -11.08 26.01 5.05
N LYS A 236 -10.22 25.53 5.96
CA LYS A 236 -8.86 25.07 5.65
C LYS A 236 -8.78 23.63 5.15
N GLN A 237 -9.82 22.82 5.37
CA GLN A 237 -9.93 21.42 4.97
C GLN A 237 -11.25 21.18 4.25
N ALA A 238 -11.48 21.87 3.13
CA ALA A 238 -12.71 21.74 2.34
C ALA A 238 -12.86 20.39 1.60
N GLY A 239 -11.89 19.49 1.75
CA GLY A 239 -11.71 18.35 0.85
C GLY A 239 -11.09 18.78 -0.48
N ARG A 240 -10.40 17.86 -1.14
CA ARG A 240 -9.69 18.11 -2.40
C ARG A 240 -9.93 16.95 -3.34
N TYR A 241 -9.77 17.21 -4.62
CA TYR A 241 -10.04 16.24 -5.65
C TYR A 241 -8.96 16.31 -6.72
N PHE A 242 -8.39 15.15 -7.04
CA PHE A 242 -7.25 15.00 -7.92
C PHE A 242 -7.59 13.96 -9.00
N HIS A 243 -7.21 14.26 -10.24
CA HIS A 243 -7.40 13.38 -11.39
C HIS A 243 -6.04 12.95 -11.95
N HIS A 244 -5.97 11.70 -12.40
CA HIS A 244 -4.84 11.18 -13.17
C HIS A 244 -5.23 11.19 -14.68
N HIS A 245 -4.46 11.86 -15.55
CA HIS A 245 -4.81 12.12 -16.96
C HIS A 245 -4.72 10.86 -17.87
N GLU A 246 -5.08 11.00 -19.15
CA GLU A 246 -5.34 9.97 -20.18
C GLU A 246 -4.32 8.83 -20.41
N ASN A 247 -3.10 8.88 -19.86
CA ASN A 247 -2.08 7.82 -20.04
C ASN A 247 -2.27 6.58 -19.13
N PHE A 248 -3.36 6.53 -18.37
CA PHE A 248 -3.72 5.37 -17.54
C PHE A 248 -4.86 4.63 -18.24
N GLU A 249 -4.52 3.83 -19.25
CA GLU A 249 -5.49 3.00 -19.97
C GLU A 249 -6.28 2.13 -18.99
N PHE A 250 -7.58 1.99 -19.23
CA PHE A 250 -8.49 1.25 -18.38
C PHE A 250 -8.20 -0.25 -18.48
N SER A 251 -7.90 -0.89 -17.35
CA SER A 251 -8.08 -2.33 -17.20
C SER A 251 -9.05 -2.60 -16.04
N ASN A 252 -9.64 -3.79 -16.03
CA ASN A 252 -10.81 -4.12 -15.21
C ASN A 252 -10.60 -4.10 -13.69
N ASN A 253 -9.41 -3.74 -13.19
CA ASN A 253 -9.03 -3.95 -11.80
C ASN A 253 -8.43 -2.68 -11.14
N ASN A 254 -9.27 -2.11 -10.28
CA ASN A 254 -9.06 -1.56 -8.94
C ASN A 254 -8.15 -0.32 -8.72
N ASP A 255 -8.79 0.84 -8.65
CA ASP A 255 -8.28 2.08 -8.04
C ASP A 255 -8.24 1.96 -6.51
N ALA A 256 -7.19 1.33 -5.99
CA ALA A 256 -7.04 1.05 -4.57
C ALA A 256 -6.09 2.04 -3.88
N LEU A 257 -6.27 2.24 -2.59
CA LEU A 257 -5.24 2.85 -1.75
C LEU A 257 -4.41 1.76 -1.09
N ALA A 258 -3.09 1.97 -0.99
CA ALA A 258 -2.24 1.09 -0.20
C ALA A 258 -2.74 1.05 1.25
N ILE A 259 -2.83 -0.15 1.80
CA ILE A 259 -3.33 -0.35 3.16
C ILE A 259 -2.19 -0.15 4.14
N ALA A 260 -2.43 0.69 5.15
CA ALA A 260 -1.48 0.87 6.25
C ALA A 260 -1.37 -0.41 7.09
N GLY A 261 -0.14 -0.89 7.27
CA GLY A 261 0.22 -2.01 8.16
C GLY A 261 0.71 -1.58 9.54
N SER A 262 0.46 -0.34 9.93
CA SER A 262 0.82 0.18 11.25
C SER A 262 -0.25 1.15 11.73
N SER A 263 -0.37 1.26 13.05
CA SER A 263 -1.17 2.29 13.72
C SER A 263 -0.53 3.68 13.67
N ALA A 264 0.78 3.77 13.43
CA ALA A 264 1.47 5.03 13.23
C ALA A 264 1.03 5.70 11.93
N SER A 265 0.95 7.03 11.94
CA SER A 265 0.64 7.81 10.73
C SER A 265 1.74 7.67 9.68
N ASN A 266 1.33 7.66 8.41
CA ASN A 266 2.25 7.80 7.29
C ASN A 266 2.24 9.26 6.82
N ASP A 267 3.40 9.74 6.35
CA ASP A 267 3.53 11.07 5.74
C ASP A 267 3.11 11.05 4.26
N VAL A 268 2.91 9.85 3.70
CA VAL A 268 2.50 9.64 2.31
C VAL A 268 1.22 8.83 2.23
N VAL A 269 0.46 9.08 1.16
CA VAL A 269 -0.61 8.24 0.66
C VAL A 269 -0.15 7.60 -0.64
N VAL A 270 -0.61 6.37 -0.91
CA VAL A 270 -0.32 5.68 -2.17
C VAL A 270 -1.63 5.29 -2.82
N HIS A 271 -1.84 5.80 -4.02
CA HIS A 271 -2.99 5.50 -4.87
C HIS A 271 -2.52 4.60 -6.03
N TYR A 272 -3.14 3.45 -6.20
CA TYR A 272 -2.88 2.47 -7.26
C TYR A 272 -3.98 2.61 -8.31
N HIS A 273 -3.65 2.65 -9.60
CA HIS A 273 -4.57 3.12 -10.66
C HIS A 273 -4.85 2.10 -11.77
N HIS A 274 -4.14 0.96 -11.82
CA HIS A 274 -4.22 0.07 -12.99
C HIS A 274 -3.66 -1.33 -12.74
N SER A 275 -4.39 -2.37 -13.15
CA SER A 275 -3.84 -3.73 -13.32
C SER A 275 -2.91 -3.76 -14.52
N GLY A 276 -1.61 -3.70 -14.22
CA GLY A 276 -0.50 -3.50 -15.16
C GLY A 276 0.64 -2.67 -14.55
N GLY A 277 0.51 -2.32 -13.26
CA GLY A 277 1.66 -2.01 -12.41
C GLY A 277 2.01 -0.53 -12.35
N ARG A 278 1.10 0.33 -11.88
CA ARG A 278 1.41 1.75 -11.60
C ARG A 278 0.75 2.26 -10.33
N PHE A 279 1.49 3.02 -9.55
CA PHE A 279 0.98 3.71 -8.37
C PHE A 279 1.53 5.15 -8.29
N THR A 280 0.79 6.03 -7.61
CA THR A 280 1.20 7.39 -7.29
C THR A 280 1.34 7.51 -5.78
N VAL A 281 2.51 7.95 -5.34
CA VAL A 281 2.78 8.34 -3.96
C VAL A 281 2.64 9.84 -3.86
N ALA A 282 1.89 10.32 -2.88
CA ALA A 282 1.67 11.74 -2.65
C ALA A 282 1.86 12.07 -1.17
N ASP A 283 2.44 13.23 -0.89
CA ASP A 283 2.58 13.77 0.45
C ASP A 283 1.19 14.07 1.03
N VAL A 284 0.95 13.68 2.27
CA VAL A 284 -0.32 13.91 2.98
C VAL A 284 -0.67 15.40 3.03
N GLY A 285 0.31 16.30 3.07
CA GLY A 285 0.14 17.74 3.01
C GLY A 285 -0.61 18.22 1.77
N LEU A 286 -0.53 17.48 0.64
CA LEU A 286 -1.33 17.77 -0.56
C LEU A 286 -2.82 17.51 -0.32
N LEU A 287 -3.18 16.49 0.46
CA LEU A 287 -4.57 16.14 0.75
C LEU A 287 -5.18 17.00 1.86
N THR A 288 -4.40 17.34 2.89
CA THR A 288 -4.84 18.16 4.04
C THR A 288 -4.89 19.64 3.70
N GLY A 289 -4.08 20.05 2.74
CA GLY A 289 -3.99 21.41 2.24
C GLY A 289 -2.93 22.31 2.82
N GLU A 290 -2.07 21.73 3.63
CA GLU A 290 -0.81 22.33 4.07
C GLU A 290 0.13 22.62 2.89
N ILE A 291 0.10 21.77 1.86
CA ILE A 291 0.80 22.02 0.59
C ILE A 291 -0.23 22.57 -0.40
N PRO A 292 -0.01 23.76 -0.99
CA PRO A 292 -0.93 24.34 -1.98
C PRO A 292 -1.18 23.42 -3.18
N SER A 293 -2.45 23.19 -3.49
CA SER A 293 -2.86 22.45 -4.69
C SER A 293 -2.81 23.32 -5.95
N GLU A 294 -2.70 24.65 -5.83
CA GLU A 294 -2.54 25.58 -6.96
C GLU A 294 -1.38 25.14 -7.85
N SER A 295 -1.61 25.08 -9.17
CA SER A 295 -0.54 24.83 -10.13
C SER A 295 0.61 25.76 -9.80
N LEU A 296 1.77 25.17 -9.49
CA LEU A 296 2.98 25.97 -9.52
C LEU A 296 3.11 26.44 -10.98
N PRO A 297 3.61 27.67 -11.25
CA PRO A 297 3.93 28.04 -12.62
C PRO A 297 4.80 26.93 -13.15
N THR A 298 4.26 26.18 -14.10
CA THR A 298 4.95 25.03 -14.62
C THR A 298 6.28 25.58 -15.13
N PRO A 299 7.43 24.99 -14.74
CA PRO A 299 8.66 25.22 -15.47
C PRO A 299 8.28 25.10 -16.96
N GLY A 300 8.67 26.05 -17.82
CA GLY A 300 8.03 26.38 -19.11
C GLY A 300 7.88 25.27 -20.17
N TYR A 301 8.02 24.02 -19.78
CA TYR A 301 8.05 22.76 -20.50
C TYR A 301 6.68 22.03 -20.55
N PHE A 302 5.66 22.48 -19.80
CA PHE A 302 4.29 21.92 -19.81
C PHE A 302 3.27 22.88 -20.44
N MET A 303 3.44 23.25 -21.70
CA MET A 303 2.39 23.95 -22.44
C MET A 303 1.93 23.08 -23.60
N ASP A 304 0.92 22.24 -23.36
CA ASP A 304 0.07 21.75 -24.44
C ASP A 304 -0.84 22.93 -24.88
N PRO A 305 -0.71 23.44 -26.12
CA PRO A 305 -1.53 24.54 -26.61
C PRO A 305 -2.99 24.16 -26.86
N ASN A 306 -3.33 22.87 -26.89
CA ASN A 306 -4.59 22.34 -27.41
C ASN A 306 -5.47 21.62 -26.37
N LEU A 307 -5.04 21.45 -25.12
CA LEU A 307 -5.90 20.92 -24.06
C LEU A 307 -6.29 21.97 -23.03
N PHE A 308 -7.57 21.92 -22.66
CA PHE A 308 -8.28 22.84 -21.79
C PHE A 308 -7.52 23.14 -20.49
N LYS A 309 -7.32 24.43 -20.23
CA LYS A 309 -6.69 25.04 -19.04
C LYS A 309 -7.31 24.68 -17.66
N ASP A 310 -8.30 23.79 -17.61
CA ASP A 310 -9.12 23.53 -16.40
C ASP A 310 -9.08 22.08 -15.88
N LEU A 311 -8.22 21.20 -16.40
CA LEU A 311 -8.12 19.80 -15.96
C LEU A 311 -6.71 19.52 -15.44
N PHE A 312 -6.45 19.94 -14.20
CA PHE A 312 -5.10 19.97 -13.66
C PHE A 312 -4.43 18.60 -13.50
N HIS A 313 -3.22 18.56 -14.03
CA HIS A 313 -2.12 17.61 -13.85
C HIS A 313 -1.54 17.59 -12.41
N VAL A 314 -2.39 17.61 -11.37
CA VAL A 314 -1.99 18.03 -10.00
C VAL A 314 -0.92 17.16 -9.33
N PHE A 315 -0.58 15.97 -9.83
CA PHE A 315 0.55 15.19 -9.27
C PHE A 315 1.79 15.19 -10.16
N THR A 316 1.64 15.43 -11.46
CA THR A 316 2.77 15.45 -12.39
C THR A 316 3.50 16.78 -12.37
N ASP A 317 2.92 17.88 -11.86
CA ASP A 317 3.59 19.17 -11.69
C ASP A 317 4.12 19.43 -10.26
N LYS A 318 3.86 18.53 -9.30
CA LYS A 318 4.23 18.70 -7.90
C LYS A 318 5.53 18.01 -7.54
N PHE A 319 6.37 18.73 -6.81
CA PHE A 319 7.53 18.16 -6.13
C PHE A 319 7.15 17.15 -5.03
N SER A 320 5.93 17.24 -4.49
CA SER A 320 5.46 16.43 -3.37
C SER A 320 4.69 15.17 -3.77
N ALA A 321 4.82 14.72 -5.02
CA ALA A 321 4.25 13.46 -5.48
C ALA A 321 5.12 12.79 -6.56
N ARG A 322 4.96 11.48 -6.70
CA ARG A 322 5.68 10.67 -7.70
C ARG A 322 4.84 9.48 -8.14
N THR A 323 4.76 9.26 -9.45
CA THR A 323 4.16 8.06 -10.04
C THR A 323 5.25 7.08 -10.45
N LEU A 324 5.08 5.81 -10.12
CA LEU A 324 6.07 4.74 -10.26
C LEU A 324 5.43 3.47 -10.81
N LYS A 325 6.26 2.58 -11.36
CA LYS A 325 5.85 1.25 -11.82
C LYS A 325 5.86 0.26 -10.66
N GLY A 326 4.91 -0.66 -10.67
CA GLY A 326 4.77 -1.77 -9.75
C GLY A 326 3.33 -2.02 -9.32
N THR A 327 3.09 -3.22 -8.84
CA THR A 327 1.81 -3.73 -8.36
C THR A 327 1.81 -3.75 -6.84
N LEU A 328 0.66 -3.43 -6.24
CA LEU A 328 0.46 -3.48 -4.79
C LEU A 328 -0.52 -4.59 -4.44
N ASN A 329 -0.36 -5.17 -3.25
CA ASN A 329 -1.41 -6.02 -2.69
C ASN A 329 -2.54 -5.11 -2.16
N GLU A 330 -3.64 -5.02 -2.90
CA GLU A 330 -4.85 -4.27 -2.51
C GLU A 330 -5.57 -4.92 -1.33
N GLY A 331 -5.24 -6.19 -1.07
CA GLY A 331 -5.88 -7.05 -0.12
C GLY A 331 -5.20 -7.10 1.25
N LEU A 332 -4.03 -6.48 1.41
CA LEU A 332 -3.20 -6.57 2.60
C LEU A 332 -2.42 -5.29 2.83
N SER A 333 -1.83 -5.15 4.02
CA SER A 333 -0.97 -4.02 4.31
C SER A 333 0.23 -3.98 3.35
N SER A 334 0.41 -2.85 2.69
CA SER A 334 1.54 -2.63 1.78
C SER A 334 2.32 -1.37 2.13
N LEU A 335 1.81 -0.52 3.04
CA LEU A 335 2.44 0.74 3.44
C LEU A 335 2.67 0.79 4.95
N VAL A 336 3.92 1.03 5.39
CA VAL A 336 4.27 1.20 6.81
C VAL A 336 5.42 2.19 6.97
N SER A 337 5.24 3.23 7.79
CA SER A 337 6.31 4.19 8.09
C SER A 337 7.01 4.72 6.83
N ASN A 338 6.20 5.12 5.84
CA ASN A 338 6.62 5.56 4.50
C ASN A 338 7.35 4.51 3.64
N LYS A 339 7.41 3.25 4.07
CA LYS A 339 7.85 2.12 3.24
C LYS A 339 6.69 1.48 2.53
N LEU A 340 6.85 1.24 1.23
CA LEU A 340 5.86 0.61 0.38
C LEU A 340 6.46 -0.69 -0.16
N LEU A 341 5.75 -1.80 0.09
CA LEU A 341 6.03 -3.09 -0.53
C LEU A 341 5.40 -3.11 -1.92
N VAL A 342 6.22 -3.35 -2.93
CA VAL A 342 5.86 -3.30 -4.35
C VAL A 342 6.31 -4.59 -5.03
N GLU A 343 5.46 -5.12 -5.89
CA GLU A 343 5.74 -6.28 -6.73
C GLU A 343 5.93 -5.83 -8.19
N GLU A 344 6.95 -6.33 -8.85
CA GLU A 344 7.18 -6.12 -10.28
C GLU A 344 7.14 -7.48 -10.99
N GLU A 345 6.21 -7.63 -11.93
CA GLU A 345 6.11 -8.82 -12.77
C GLU A 345 7.17 -8.76 -13.88
N LEU A 346 7.87 -9.87 -14.09
CA LEU A 346 8.87 -10.03 -15.15
C LEU A 346 8.20 -10.52 -16.43
N GLU A 347 8.52 -9.91 -17.57
CA GLU A 347 8.05 -10.41 -18.86
C GLU A 347 8.85 -11.65 -19.28
N TYR A 348 8.15 -12.79 -19.41
CA TYR A 348 8.73 -14.10 -19.70
C TYR A 348 9.64 -14.06 -20.95
N GLY A 349 10.87 -14.55 -20.81
CA GLY A 349 11.81 -14.73 -21.93
C GLY A 349 12.74 -13.54 -22.25
N HIS A 350 12.43 -12.31 -21.81
CA HIS A 350 13.31 -11.15 -22.01
C HIS A 350 14.04 -10.72 -20.73
N ASP A 351 13.39 -10.82 -19.56
CA ASP A 351 13.96 -10.29 -18.31
C ASP A 351 14.71 -11.32 -17.45
N GLU A 352 14.42 -12.61 -17.57
CA GLU A 352 15.12 -13.66 -16.80
C GLU A 352 16.65 -13.63 -16.99
N GLU A 353 17.12 -13.29 -18.19
CA GLU A 353 18.55 -13.21 -18.50
C GLU A 353 19.26 -12.11 -17.69
N LYS A 354 18.54 -11.04 -17.33
CA LYS A 354 19.04 -9.95 -16.47
C LYS A 354 19.35 -10.42 -15.04
N PHE A 355 18.73 -11.52 -14.61
CA PHE A 355 18.83 -12.04 -13.24
C PHE A 355 19.57 -13.39 -13.14
N ARG A 356 20.19 -13.89 -14.22
CA ARG A 356 20.93 -15.17 -14.21
C ARG A 356 22.19 -15.19 -13.32
N GLY A 357 22.62 -14.06 -12.78
CA GLY A 357 23.80 -13.93 -11.92
C GLY A 357 23.55 -13.91 -10.41
N TYR A 358 22.29 -13.95 -9.96
CA TYR A 358 21.98 -13.87 -8.52
C TYR A 358 22.16 -15.23 -7.83
N HIS A 359 22.84 -15.24 -6.68
CA HIS A 359 23.17 -16.48 -5.97
C HIS A 359 21.93 -17.23 -5.46
N ASN A 360 20.82 -16.52 -5.24
CA ASN A 360 19.52 -17.07 -4.86
C ASN A 360 18.42 -16.74 -5.86
N ALA A 361 18.59 -17.12 -7.14
CA ALA A 361 17.55 -17.07 -8.18
C ALA A 361 16.21 -17.80 -7.83
N ARG A 362 16.08 -18.41 -6.64
CA ARG A 362 14.84 -18.99 -6.08
C ARG A 362 14.14 -18.12 -5.02
N SER A 363 14.70 -16.96 -4.68
CA SER A 363 14.03 -15.92 -3.85
C SER A 363 12.94 -15.16 -4.59
N PHE A 364 12.71 -15.54 -5.84
CA PHE A 364 11.75 -15.02 -6.78
C PHE A 364 10.69 -16.12 -6.89
N GLY A 365 9.43 -15.88 -6.50
CA GLY A 365 8.36 -16.69 -7.09
C GLY A 365 8.54 -16.61 -8.60
N GLU A 366 8.39 -17.71 -9.35
CA GLU A 366 9.02 -17.95 -10.67
C GLU A 366 9.06 -16.76 -11.68
N PHE A 367 8.25 -15.70 -11.54
CA PHE A 367 8.21 -14.52 -12.42
C PHE A 367 8.04 -13.14 -11.73
N ARG A 368 8.38 -12.97 -10.43
CA ARG A 368 8.09 -11.73 -9.66
C ARG A 368 9.29 -11.23 -8.84
N ILE A 369 9.54 -9.91 -8.88
CA ILE A 369 10.53 -9.23 -8.03
C ILE A 369 9.81 -8.38 -6.99
N LEU A 370 10.26 -8.51 -5.74
CA LEU A 370 9.77 -7.68 -4.64
C LEU A 370 10.73 -6.52 -4.39
N TYR A 371 10.17 -5.33 -4.29
CA TYR A 371 10.88 -4.11 -3.93
C TYR A 371 10.28 -3.48 -2.68
N LEU A 372 11.15 -2.90 -1.87
CA LEU A 372 10.77 -1.97 -0.82
C LEU A 372 11.15 -0.56 -1.26
N TYR A 373 10.15 0.28 -1.43
CA TYR A 373 10.34 1.72 -1.64
C TYR A 373 10.28 2.43 -0.30
N ASP A 374 11.22 3.31 0.03
CA ASP A 374 11.18 4.13 1.26
C ASP A 374 11.11 5.62 0.89
N PHE A 375 10.02 6.28 1.28
CA PHE A 375 9.75 7.69 0.99
C PHE A 375 10.05 8.61 2.20
N ASP A 376 10.78 8.14 3.21
CA ASP A 376 11.29 8.99 4.30
C ASP A 376 12.23 10.08 3.73
N GLN A 377 11.71 11.29 3.57
CA GLN A 377 12.42 12.39 2.90
C GLN A 377 13.67 12.81 3.64
N GLU A 378 13.67 12.79 4.98
CA GLU A 378 14.83 13.16 5.79
C GLU A 378 15.95 12.14 5.63
N ARG A 379 15.61 10.86 5.60
CA ARG A 379 16.56 9.78 5.32
C ARG A 379 17.13 9.87 3.91
N CYS A 380 16.27 10.07 2.91
CA CYS A 380 16.72 10.18 1.53
C CYS A 380 17.66 11.38 1.32
N LYS A 381 17.37 12.53 1.94
CA LYS A 381 18.26 13.70 1.92
C LYS A 381 19.62 13.39 2.55
N LYS A 382 19.65 12.69 3.69
CA LYS A 382 20.90 12.28 4.34
C LYS A 382 21.73 11.33 3.47
N LEU A 383 21.11 10.33 2.85
CA LEU A 383 21.79 9.42 1.93
C LEU A 383 22.41 10.17 0.77
N ARG A 384 21.69 11.14 0.20
CA ARG A 384 22.19 11.96 -0.91
C ARG A 384 23.42 12.81 -0.53
N GLN A 385 23.51 13.25 0.73
CA GLN A 385 24.60 14.06 1.24
C GLN A 385 25.89 13.27 1.51
N LEU A 386 25.86 11.93 1.44
CA LEU A 386 27.04 11.10 1.62
C LEU A 386 28.08 11.40 0.53
N SER A 387 29.33 11.54 0.97
CA SER A 387 30.47 11.80 0.08
C SER A 387 30.71 10.62 -0.88
N PRO A 388 30.87 10.85 -2.20
CA PRO A 388 31.00 9.76 -3.16
C PRO A 388 32.19 8.83 -2.95
N ASN A 389 33.33 9.37 -2.51
CA ASN A 389 34.59 8.63 -2.46
C ASN A 389 34.92 8.06 -1.07
N SER A 390 34.08 8.26 -0.05
CA SER A 390 34.28 7.62 1.25
C SER A 390 32.97 7.06 1.81
N GLU A 391 31.99 7.91 2.11
CA GLU A 391 30.80 7.47 2.84
C GLU A 391 29.88 6.57 2.00
N ARG A 392 29.73 6.86 0.70
CA ARG A 392 28.97 5.98 -0.21
C ARG A 392 29.65 4.61 -0.37
N ALA A 393 30.98 4.57 -0.41
CA ALA A 393 31.75 3.32 -0.53
C ALA A 393 31.70 2.47 0.74
N ASP A 394 31.75 3.10 1.92
CA ASP A 394 31.58 2.43 3.21
C ASP A 394 30.17 1.83 3.35
N LEU A 395 29.15 2.57 2.89
CA LEU A 395 27.77 2.10 2.85
C LEU A 395 27.60 0.91 1.90
N GLU A 396 28.13 1.00 0.68
CA GLU A 396 28.09 -0.09 -0.29
C GLU A 396 28.77 -1.36 0.25
N THR A 397 29.93 -1.21 0.89
CA THR A 397 30.66 -2.32 1.52
C THR A 397 29.80 -2.97 2.61
N SER A 398 29.19 -2.16 3.48
CA SER A 398 28.33 -2.65 4.56
C SER A 398 27.09 -3.39 4.02
N LEU A 399 26.45 -2.87 2.97
CA LEU A 399 25.31 -3.52 2.31
C LEU A 399 25.71 -4.88 1.72
N LYS A 400 26.88 -4.94 1.06
CA LYS A 400 27.41 -6.17 0.46
C LYS A 400 27.79 -7.23 1.51
N GLU A 401 28.32 -6.81 2.65
CA GLU A 401 28.61 -7.70 3.78
C GLU A 401 27.34 -8.31 4.39
N GLN A 402 26.26 -7.52 4.50
CA GLN A 402 24.96 -8.00 5.00
C GLN A 402 24.25 -8.90 3.97
N ASN A 403 24.25 -8.49 2.71
CA ASN A 403 23.63 -9.21 1.60
C ASN A 403 24.46 -9.05 0.32
N PRO A 404 25.17 -10.11 -0.13
CA PRO A 404 25.92 -10.07 -1.39
C PRO A 404 25.07 -9.75 -2.64
N ASP A 405 23.77 -10.05 -2.58
CA ASP A 405 22.80 -9.78 -3.63
C ASP A 405 22.07 -8.44 -3.44
N ALA A 406 22.46 -7.61 -2.47
CA ALA A 406 21.83 -6.32 -2.21
C ALA A 406 21.82 -5.44 -3.47
N ARG A 407 20.68 -4.81 -3.73
CA ARG A 407 20.52 -3.80 -4.80
C ARG A 407 19.70 -2.65 -4.24
N VAL A 408 20.34 -1.51 -4.10
CA VAL A 408 19.74 -0.30 -3.54
C VAL A 408 19.95 0.84 -4.52
N THR A 409 18.87 1.49 -4.92
CA THR A 409 18.91 2.73 -5.69
C THR A 409 18.40 3.88 -4.84
N VAL A 410 19.17 4.95 -4.70
CA VAL A 410 18.74 6.21 -4.11
C VAL A 410 18.39 7.15 -5.26
N VAL A 411 17.11 7.49 -5.41
CA VAL A 411 16.62 8.26 -6.56
C VAL A 411 16.32 9.70 -6.13
N SER A 412 17.03 10.65 -6.75
CA SER A 412 16.85 12.08 -6.51
C SER A 412 16.58 12.90 -7.77
N ARG A 413 16.71 12.31 -8.96
CA ARG A 413 16.35 12.97 -10.23
C ARG A 413 14.90 13.47 -10.27
N MET A 414 14.71 14.59 -10.98
CA MET A 414 13.41 15.07 -11.44
C MET A 414 12.88 14.11 -12.51
N PHE A 415 11.57 13.89 -12.52
CA PHE A 415 10.93 13.12 -13.57
C PHE A 415 10.66 13.99 -14.80
N TYR A 416 10.83 13.39 -15.97
CA TYR A 416 10.36 13.86 -17.27
C TYR A 416 9.83 12.59 -17.96
N ALA A 417 8.55 12.58 -18.36
CA ALA A 417 7.76 11.37 -18.59
C ALA A 417 8.51 10.25 -19.36
N SER A 418 8.53 9.00 -18.89
CA SER A 418 7.40 8.08 -18.74
C SER A 418 7.67 6.98 -17.69
N ILE A 419 6.62 6.20 -17.45
CA ILE A 419 6.67 4.89 -16.79
C ILE A 419 7.81 4.07 -17.39
N GLU A 420 8.64 3.49 -16.52
CA GLU A 420 10.06 3.11 -16.71
C GLU A 420 10.48 2.24 -17.93
N ASP A 421 9.63 2.04 -18.95
CA ASP A 421 9.91 1.24 -20.14
C ASP A 421 9.83 2.01 -21.50
N ASP A 422 9.12 3.15 -21.61
CA ASP A 422 8.93 3.85 -22.91
C ASP A 422 9.17 5.36 -22.80
N ILE A 423 10.40 5.87 -22.90
CA ILE A 423 10.76 7.30 -22.69
C ILE A 423 9.86 8.24 -23.53
N ASP A 424 8.82 8.80 -22.92
CA ASP A 424 7.86 9.70 -23.55
C ASP A 424 8.23 11.14 -23.19
N LYS A 425 9.12 11.71 -24.00
CA LYS A 425 9.69 13.04 -23.76
C LYS A 425 8.57 14.08 -23.71
N GLU A 426 8.53 14.94 -22.68
CA GLU A 426 7.91 16.26 -22.90
C GLU A 426 8.72 16.97 -24.01
N GLU A 427 8.13 17.91 -24.74
CA GLU A 427 8.69 18.36 -26.02
C GLU A 427 9.93 19.28 -25.92
N ASP A 428 10.42 19.64 -24.71
CA ASP A 428 11.49 20.63 -24.54
C ASP A 428 12.44 20.36 -23.34
N THR A 429 13.23 19.26 -23.40
CA THR A 429 14.25 18.93 -22.39
C THR A 429 15.53 19.76 -22.58
N SER A 430 16.13 20.22 -21.47
CA SER A 430 17.48 20.77 -21.55
C SER A 430 18.49 19.70 -22.00
N PRO A 431 19.56 20.05 -22.74
CA PRO A 431 20.53 19.07 -23.24
C PRO A 431 21.17 18.20 -22.15
N GLU A 432 21.33 18.75 -20.95
CA GLU A 432 21.88 18.02 -19.79
C GLU A 432 20.97 16.87 -19.36
N TRP A 433 19.65 17.08 -19.38
CA TRP A 433 18.68 16.04 -19.06
C TRP A 433 18.59 14.99 -20.16
N GLU A 434 18.61 15.40 -21.44
CA GLU A 434 18.62 14.47 -22.56
C GLU A 434 19.80 13.50 -22.49
N GLU A 435 20.99 14.03 -22.20
CA GLU A 435 22.20 13.23 -22.06
C GLU A 435 22.13 12.29 -20.86
N HIS A 436 21.64 12.77 -19.71
CA HIS A 436 21.45 11.94 -18.51
C HIS A 436 20.53 10.73 -18.78
N PHE A 437 19.37 10.96 -19.42
CA PHE A 437 18.45 9.88 -19.75
C PHE A 437 19.03 8.92 -20.79
N ARG A 438 19.75 9.43 -21.79
CA ARG A 438 20.45 8.59 -22.76
C ARG A 438 21.45 7.68 -22.05
N GLN A 439 22.19 8.18 -21.06
CA GLN A 439 23.11 7.38 -20.26
C GLN A 439 22.40 6.32 -19.44
N LEU A 440 21.30 6.67 -18.76
CA LEU A 440 20.47 5.71 -18.01
C LEU A 440 19.94 4.60 -18.93
N TRP A 441 19.38 4.95 -20.09
CA TRP A 441 18.88 3.99 -21.07
C TRP A 441 19.98 3.07 -21.60
N VAL A 442 21.13 3.64 -22.03
CA VAL A 442 22.28 2.85 -22.52
C VAL A 442 22.78 1.90 -21.44
N THR A 443 22.84 2.35 -20.18
CA THR A 443 23.25 1.54 -19.03
C THR A 443 22.25 0.43 -18.76
N GLY A 444 20.94 0.72 -18.77
CA GLY A 444 19.88 -0.27 -18.63
C GLY A 444 19.91 -1.33 -19.73
N GLN A 445 20.14 -0.92 -20.99
CA GLN A 445 20.32 -1.84 -22.12
C GLN A 445 21.58 -2.70 -21.99
N ALA A 446 22.70 -2.12 -21.56
CA ALA A 446 23.95 -2.86 -21.32
C ALA A 446 23.77 -3.88 -20.18
N ARG A 447 23.13 -3.49 -19.07
CA ARG A 447 22.74 -4.39 -17.97
C ARG A 447 21.82 -5.52 -18.49
N GLY A 448 20.86 -5.16 -19.33
CA GLY A 448 19.95 -6.10 -19.98
C GLY A 448 20.64 -7.20 -20.78
N LYS A 449 21.77 -6.86 -21.42
CA LYS A 449 22.60 -7.78 -22.22
C LYS A 449 23.72 -8.46 -21.43
N GLY A 450 23.84 -8.18 -20.13
CA GLY A 450 24.97 -8.64 -19.30
C GLY A 450 26.32 -7.97 -19.64
N GLU A 451 26.31 -6.85 -20.36
CA GLU A 451 27.50 -6.06 -20.71
C GLU A 451 27.93 -5.11 -19.57
N ALA A 452 27.05 -4.86 -18.61
CA ALA A 452 27.29 -4.05 -17.42
C ALA A 452 26.73 -4.71 -16.17
N GLU A 453 27.41 -4.55 -15.03
CA GLU A 453 26.96 -5.08 -13.75
C GLU A 453 25.87 -4.18 -13.11
N PHE A 454 25.03 -4.80 -12.29
CA PHE A 454 24.15 -4.08 -11.38
C PHE A 454 24.93 -3.76 -10.09
N PRO A 455 25.17 -2.48 -9.76
CA PRO A 455 25.88 -2.12 -8.54
C PRO A 455 25.07 -2.49 -7.30
N VAL A 456 25.76 -2.67 -6.17
CA VAL A 456 25.08 -2.89 -4.87
C VAL A 456 24.33 -1.63 -4.44
N LEU A 457 24.95 -0.47 -4.65
CA LEU A 457 24.39 0.84 -4.34
C LEU A 457 24.51 1.78 -5.54
N GLU A 458 23.39 2.32 -5.99
CA GLU A 458 23.30 3.27 -7.09
C GLU A 458 22.68 4.59 -6.61
N PHE A 459 23.27 5.71 -7.01
CA PHE A 459 22.68 7.03 -6.82
C PHE A 459 22.26 7.58 -8.17
N ASP A 460 20.95 7.69 -8.35
CA ASP A 460 20.33 8.31 -9.53
C ASP A 460 20.07 9.79 -9.22
N ASP A 461 21.16 10.53 -9.17
CA ASP A 461 21.22 11.97 -8.92
C ASP A 461 20.89 12.78 -10.20
N PRO A 462 20.29 13.97 -10.07
CA PRO A 462 20.07 14.84 -11.23
C PRO A 462 21.40 15.33 -11.84
N PRO A 463 21.39 15.82 -13.09
CA PRO A 463 22.55 16.47 -13.71
C PRO A 463 23.13 17.60 -12.85
N GLU A 464 24.43 17.85 -12.99
CA GLU A 464 25.11 18.91 -12.26
C GLU A 464 24.41 20.27 -12.48
N GLY A 465 24.17 21.00 -11.38
CA GLY A 465 23.45 22.28 -11.42
C GLY A 465 21.92 22.17 -11.47
N GLN A 466 21.34 20.99 -11.67
CA GLN A 466 19.88 20.76 -11.73
C GLN A 466 19.32 20.27 -10.38
N ASN A 467 19.46 21.06 -9.31
CA ASN A 467 19.11 20.66 -7.94
C ASN A 467 17.67 21.00 -7.52
N ASN A 468 16.67 20.40 -8.18
CA ASN A 468 15.25 20.52 -7.82
C ASN A 468 14.62 19.13 -7.70
N PRO A 469 15.01 18.32 -6.69
CA PRO A 469 14.48 16.97 -6.55
C PRO A 469 12.97 17.01 -6.29
N ARG A 470 12.21 16.12 -6.94
CA ARG A 470 10.88 15.74 -6.46
C ARG A 470 11.00 14.90 -5.19
N MET A 471 9.88 14.38 -4.70
CA MET A 471 9.81 13.38 -3.65
C MET A 471 10.88 12.31 -3.88
N LEU A 472 11.81 12.24 -2.95
CA LEU A 472 12.94 11.33 -2.97
C LEU A 472 12.49 9.95 -2.51
N PHE A 473 13.19 8.91 -2.95
CA PHE A 473 12.97 7.58 -2.43
C PHE A 473 14.22 6.71 -2.55
N THR A 474 14.28 5.67 -1.71
CA THR A 474 15.16 4.52 -1.96
C THR A 474 14.34 3.38 -2.51
N ARG A 475 14.89 2.62 -3.45
CA ARG A 475 14.34 1.34 -3.92
C ARG A 475 15.32 0.24 -3.57
N SER A 476 14.92 -0.66 -2.68
CA SER A 476 15.71 -1.83 -2.29
C SER A 476 15.06 -3.09 -2.83
N MET A 477 15.81 -3.90 -3.56
CA MET A 477 15.37 -5.23 -3.98
C MET A 477 15.36 -6.16 -2.77
N LEU A 478 14.27 -6.91 -2.57
CA LEU A 478 14.12 -7.83 -1.45
C LEU A 478 14.64 -9.23 -1.82
N CYS A 479 15.47 -9.80 -0.96
CA CYS A 479 16.04 -11.14 -1.10
C CYS A 479 15.50 -12.05 0.00
N LEU A 480 14.28 -12.55 -0.19
CA LEU A 480 13.61 -13.42 0.78
C LEU A 480 14.09 -14.87 0.59
N PRO A 481 14.68 -15.53 1.62
CA PRO A 481 15.31 -16.85 1.43
C PRO A 481 14.30 -18.01 1.32
N LYS A 482 13.03 -17.77 1.63
CA LYS A 482 11.91 -18.70 1.47
C LYS A 482 10.73 -17.89 0.96
N ILE A 483 10.14 -18.29 -0.14
CA ILE A 483 8.89 -17.70 -0.67
C ILE A 483 8.19 -18.79 -1.47
N ARG A 484 6.85 -18.83 -1.48
CA ARG A 484 6.09 -19.69 -2.39
C ARG A 484 5.55 -18.86 -3.56
N GLU A 485 5.06 -19.54 -4.59
CA GLU A 485 4.53 -18.86 -5.78
C GLU A 485 3.10 -18.35 -5.57
N GLY A 486 2.86 -17.08 -5.92
CA GLY A 486 1.50 -16.51 -6.03
C GLY A 486 0.89 -15.91 -4.76
N GLU A 487 1.67 -15.28 -3.90
CA GLU A 487 1.28 -15.13 -2.49
C GLU A 487 0.82 -13.75 -2.02
N ALA A 488 -0.04 -13.80 -1.00
CA ALA A 488 -0.56 -12.64 -0.32
C ALA A 488 0.44 -12.16 0.74
N LEU A 489 1.32 -11.23 0.32
CA LEU A 489 2.31 -10.60 1.17
C LEU A 489 1.76 -9.36 1.87
N ALA A 490 2.13 -9.20 3.14
CA ALA A 490 1.80 -8.05 3.96
C ALA A 490 3.08 -7.43 4.54
N LEU A 491 3.15 -6.09 4.53
CA LEU A 491 4.20 -5.33 5.18
C LEU A 491 3.77 -4.93 6.60
N THR A 492 4.68 -5.07 7.55
CA THR A 492 4.54 -4.62 8.94
C THR A 492 5.68 -3.68 9.33
N THR A 493 5.71 -3.26 10.59
CA THR A 493 6.77 -2.39 11.14
C THR A 493 8.14 -3.06 11.15
N SER A 494 8.19 -4.38 11.34
CA SER A 494 9.44 -5.12 11.46
C SER A 494 9.59 -6.30 10.51
N ALA A 495 8.57 -6.63 9.71
CA ALA A 495 8.59 -7.82 8.89
C ALA A 495 7.85 -7.68 7.54
N ILE A 496 8.16 -8.61 6.64
CA ILE A 496 7.31 -8.96 5.51
C ILE A 496 6.70 -10.32 5.84
N VAL A 497 5.37 -10.39 5.81
CA VAL A 497 4.61 -11.58 6.17
C VAL A 497 4.00 -12.18 4.91
N GLU A 498 4.39 -13.40 4.62
CA GLU A 498 3.73 -14.29 3.67
C GLU A 498 2.66 -15.09 4.43
N LEU A 499 1.39 -14.86 4.10
CA LEU A 499 0.28 -15.52 4.80
C LEU A 499 0.19 -17.01 4.44
N PRO A 500 -0.11 -17.89 5.41
CA PRO A 500 -0.26 -19.31 5.13
C PRO A 500 -1.49 -19.59 4.27
N THR A 501 -1.48 -20.74 3.61
CA THR A 501 -2.64 -21.28 2.89
C THR A 501 -3.22 -22.45 3.68
N ASN A 502 -4.33 -23.01 3.21
CA ASN A 502 -4.89 -24.23 3.81
C ASN A 502 -4.02 -25.48 3.58
N GLU A 503 -3.06 -25.41 2.66
CA GLU A 503 -2.23 -26.55 2.25
C GLU A 503 -0.75 -26.40 2.66
N ALA A 504 -0.31 -25.21 3.09
CA ALA A 504 1.08 -24.97 3.51
C ALA A 504 1.25 -23.76 4.45
N ASP A 505 2.26 -23.87 5.32
CA ASP A 505 2.79 -22.78 6.15
C ASP A 505 3.19 -21.57 5.31
N GLY A 506 3.02 -20.38 5.87
CA GLY A 506 3.60 -19.14 5.34
C GLY A 506 4.92 -18.83 6.04
N TYR A 507 5.44 -17.61 5.84
CA TYR A 507 6.69 -17.17 6.42
C TYR A 507 6.63 -15.74 6.96
N VAL A 508 7.35 -15.49 8.04
CA VAL A 508 7.61 -14.14 8.55
C VAL A 508 9.08 -13.82 8.32
N HIS A 509 9.35 -12.88 7.41
CA HIS A 509 10.67 -12.35 7.12
C HIS A 509 10.95 -11.14 8.00
N TYR A 510 11.65 -11.34 9.11
CA TYR A 510 11.87 -10.31 10.12
C TYR A 510 13.15 -9.51 9.84
N PHE A 511 13.01 -8.18 9.85
CA PHE A 511 14.06 -7.18 9.57
C PHE A 511 14.44 -6.34 10.80
N GLY A 512 13.76 -6.54 11.94
CA GLY A 512 14.05 -5.81 13.19
C GLY A 512 15.38 -6.22 13.85
N GLU A 513 15.73 -5.54 14.93
CA GLU A 513 16.87 -5.90 15.79
C GLU A 513 16.54 -7.16 16.64
N GLU A 514 17.57 -7.94 16.97
CA GLU A 514 17.52 -9.05 17.94
C GLU A 514 17.65 -8.58 19.40
#